data_AF-A0A7W8QWD9-F1
#
_entry.id   AF-A0A7W8QWD9-F1
#
_cell.length_a   1.000
_cell.length_b   1.000
_cell.length_c   1.000
_cell.angle_alpha   90.00
_cell.angle_beta   90.00
_cell.angle_gamma   90.00
#
_symmetry.space_group_name_H-M   'P 1'
#
loop_
_entity.id
_entity.type
_entity.pdbx_description
1 polymer ?
#
loop_
_entity_poly.entity_id
_entity_poly.type
_entity_poly.pdbx_seq_one_letter_code
_entity_poly.pdbx_strand_id
1 'polypeptide(L)'
;MQPRTAWSPGLFPASRLVRNGLPGMLIGIYFPSLKRLGHCGMIERVQGSLVFSIEGNTNVNGSREGDAVMRKARHKRSIAKYSDWLY
;
A
#
# COMPACT_ATOMS: atom_id res chain seq x y z
N MET A 1 18.71 15.98 -5.62
CA MET A 1 18.82 14.51 -5.77
C MET A 1 17.45 14.00 -6.20
N GLN A 2 17.33 13.32 -7.35
CA GLN A 2 16.04 12.78 -7.82
C GLN A 2 15.96 11.28 -7.49
N PRO A 3 14.79 10.76 -7.08
CA PRO A 3 14.64 9.34 -6.77
C PRO A 3 14.94 8.47 -8.00
N ARG A 4 15.74 7.41 -7.81
CA ARG A 4 16.04 6.44 -8.89
C ARG A 4 14.84 5.54 -9.25
N THR A 5 13.81 5.54 -8.42
CA THR A 5 12.57 4.79 -8.63
C THR A 5 11.36 5.67 -8.29
N ALA A 6 10.20 5.35 -8.85
CA ALA A 6 8.96 5.79 -8.24
C ALA A 6 8.90 5.26 -6.79
N TRP A 7 8.42 6.08 -5.86
CA TRP A 7 8.54 5.80 -4.42
C TRP A 7 7.80 4.51 -4.05
N SER A 8 6.52 4.38 -4.44
CA SER A 8 5.72 3.21 -4.07
C SER A 8 6.24 1.89 -4.66
N PRO A 9 6.58 1.76 -5.96
CA PRO A 9 7.14 0.50 -6.48
C PRO A 9 8.44 0.05 -5.79
N GLY A 10 9.27 1.00 -5.34
CA GLY A 10 10.52 0.69 -4.62
C GLY A 10 10.30 -0.03 -3.29
N LEU A 11 9.10 0.05 -2.72
CA LEU A 11 8.74 -0.62 -1.46
C LEU A 11 8.36 -2.10 -1.65
N PHE A 12 8.28 -2.60 -2.90
CA PHE A 12 7.86 -3.96 -3.22
C PHE A 12 8.89 -4.72 -4.09
N PRO A 13 10.17 -4.79 -3.68
CA PRO A 13 11.16 -5.59 -4.41
C PRO A 13 10.81 -7.09 -4.29
N ALA A 14 11.23 -7.88 -5.28
CA ALA A 14 10.89 -9.31 -5.35
C ALA A 14 11.28 -10.09 -4.08
N SER A 15 12.39 -9.73 -3.44
CA SER A 15 12.88 -10.35 -2.20
C SER A 15 12.01 -10.10 -0.98
N ARG A 16 11.12 -9.11 -1.01
CA ARG A 16 10.24 -8.74 0.10
C ARG A 16 8.78 -9.10 -0.18
N LEU A 17 8.44 -9.59 -1.38
CA LEU A 17 7.06 -9.90 -1.75
C LEU A 17 6.55 -11.14 -1.01
N VAL A 18 5.37 -11.01 -0.41
CA VAL A 18 4.68 -12.09 0.30
C VAL A 18 3.26 -12.28 -0.23
N ARG A 19 2.69 -13.48 -0.03
CA ARG A 19 1.35 -13.83 -0.52
C ARG A 19 0.22 -13.19 0.29
N ASN A 20 0.40 -13.07 1.60
CA ASN A 20 -0.58 -12.54 2.53
C ASN A 20 0.04 -11.40 3.34
N GLY A 21 -0.77 -10.40 3.69
CA GLY A 21 -0.36 -9.32 4.58
C GLY A 21 -0.63 -9.65 6.04
N LEU A 22 0.29 -9.22 6.92
CA LEU A 22 0.17 -9.22 8.37
C LEU A 22 0.36 -7.79 8.91
N PRO A 23 -0.09 -7.49 10.14
CA PRO A 23 0.21 -6.21 10.79
C PRO A 23 1.71 -5.86 10.73
N GLY A 24 2.03 -4.60 10.43
CA GLY A 24 3.38 -4.09 10.24
C GLY A 24 3.95 -4.24 8.81
N MET A 25 3.33 -5.06 7.95
CA MET A 25 3.72 -5.16 6.54
C MET A 25 3.10 -4.03 5.70
N LEU A 26 3.55 -3.90 4.44
CA LEU A 26 3.02 -2.90 3.51
C LEU A 26 2.04 -3.49 2.51
N ILE A 27 1.08 -2.66 2.07
CA ILE A 27 0.20 -2.92 0.93
C ILE A 27 0.55 -2.00 -0.23
N GLY A 28 0.51 -2.55 -1.45
CA GLY A 28 0.70 -1.82 -2.70
C GLY A 28 -0.60 -1.77 -3.49
N ILE A 29 -1.00 -0.55 -3.89
CA ILE A 29 -2.20 -0.34 -4.70
C ILE A 29 -1.78 0.00 -6.13
N TYR A 30 -2.27 -0.79 -7.09
CA TYR A 30 -2.00 -0.60 -8.51
C TYR A 30 -2.91 0.46 -9.11
N PHE A 31 -2.33 1.44 -9.80
CA PHE A 31 -3.07 2.48 -10.49
C PHE A 31 -2.98 2.24 -12.00
N PRO A 32 -4.08 1.86 -12.68
CA PRO A 32 -4.06 1.56 -14.11
C PRO A 32 -3.54 2.70 -14.98
N SER A 33 -3.88 3.94 -14.64
CA SER A 33 -3.42 5.15 -15.35
C SER A 33 -1.90 5.34 -15.29
N LEU A 34 -1.25 4.87 -14.24
CA LEU A 34 0.21 4.95 -14.07
C LEU A 34 0.94 3.67 -14.49
N LYS A 35 0.19 2.59 -14.79
CA LYS A 35 0.70 1.25 -15.09
C LYS A 35 1.69 0.70 -14.05
N ARG A 36 1.51 1.05 -12.78
CA ARG A 36 2.39 0.66 -11.66
C ARG A 36 1.68 0.74 -10.31
N LEU A 37 2.37 0.30 -9.25
CA LEU A 37 1.99 0.64 -7.88
C LEU A 37 2.05 2.17 -7.71
N GLY A 38 0.90 2.78 -7.45
CA GLY A 38 0.73 4.23 -7.35
C GLY A 38 0.58 4.74 -5.92
N HIS A 39 0.27 3.85 -4.98
CA HIS A 39 0.04 4.17 -3.59
C HIS A 39 0.42 2.99 -2.68
N CYS A 40 0.70 3.27 -1.42
CA CYS A 40 1.06 2.27 -0.42
C CYS A 40 0.54 2.65 0.98
N GLY A 41 0.40 1.64 1.83
CA GLY A 41 0.03 1.82 3.24
C GLY A 41 0.64 0.74 4.12
N MET A 42 0.65 0.98 5.42
CA MET A 42 1.07 -0.02 6.42
C MET A 42 -0.16 -0.74 6.97
N ILE A 43 -0.11 -2.05 7.07
CA ILE A 43 -1.19 -2.86 7.64
C ILE A 43 -1.19 -2.66 9.15
N GLU A 44 -2.32 -2.22 9.67
CA GLU A 44 -2.60 -2.18 11.10
C GLU A 44 -3.25 -3.48 11.55
N ARG A 45 -4.23 -3.99 10.79
CA ARG A 45 -5.00 -5.18 11.16
C ARG A 45 -5.57 -5.90 9.93
N VAL A 46 -5.72 -7.22 10.03
CA VAL A 46 -6.45 -8.04 9.06
C VAL A 46 -7.64 -8.70 9.76
N GLN A 47 -8.83 -8.61 9.17
CA GLN A 47 -10.05 -9.23 9.68
C GLN A 47 -10.80 -9.90 8.52
N GLY A 48 -10.71 -11.23 8.43
CA GLY A 48 -11.31 -12.00 7.33
C GLY A 48 -10.75 -11.57 5.97
N SER A 49 -11.61 -11.01 5.12
CA SER A 49 -11.26 -10.49 3.79
C SER A 49 -10.91 -8.99 3.78
N LEU A 50 -11.02 -8.30 4.92
CA LEU A 50 -10.69 -6.89 5.06
C LEU A 50 -9.29 -6.69 5.64
N VAL A 51 -8.58 -5.73 5.09
CA VAL A 51 -7.28 -5.22 5.55
C VAL A 51 -7.48 -3.77 5.94
N PHE A 52 -7.13 -3.45 7.18
CA PHE A 52 -7.12 -2.10 7.72
C PHE A 52 -5.69 -1.57 7.66
N SER A 53 -5.51 -0.44 6.99
CA SER A 53 -4.20 0.15 6.73
C SER A 53 -4.15 1.61 7.15
N ILE A 54 -2.96 2.07 7.54
CA ILE A 54 -2.62 3.48 7.75
C ILE A 54 -1.94 4.00 6.48
N GLU A 55 -2.51 5.04 5.89
CA GLU A 55 -2.12 5.56 4.57
C GLU A 55 -1.95 7.08 4.64
N GLY A 56 -0.77 7.58 4.27
CA GLY A 56 -0.51 9.01 4.13
C GLY A 56 -0.97 9.55 2.77
N ASN A 57 -1.00 10.87 2.62
CA ASN A 57 -1.46 11.54 1.38
C ASN A 57 -2.81 10.98 0.92
N THR A 58 -3.74 10.84 1.87
CA THR A 58 -5.09 10.28 1.62
C THR A 58 -6.16 11.28 2.03
N ASN A 59 -7.30 11.22 1.36
CA ASN A 59 -8.53 11.92 1.72
C ASN A 59 -9.75 10.99 1.51
N VAL A 60 -10.93 11.49 1.88
CA VAL A 60 -12.20 10.76 1.67
C VAL A 60 -12.60 10.69 0.19
N ASN A 61 -12.18 11.65 -0.63
CA ASN A 61 -12.56 11.75 -2.04
C ASN A 61 -11.76 10.81 -2.97
N GLY A 62 -10.76 10.10 -2.45
CA GLY A 62 -9.91 9.21 -3.25
C GLY A 62 -9.02 9.93 -4.26
N SER A 63 -8.73 11.21 -4.03
CA SER A 63 -7.85 12.00 -4.89
C SER A 63 -6.37 11.68 -4.61
N ARG A 64 -5.48 12.09 -5.54
CA ARG A 64 -4.02 11.93 -5.39
C ARG A 64 -3.37 12.97 -4.47
N GLU A 65 -4.09 14.05 -4.19
CA GLU A 65 -3.67 15.16 -3.33
C GLU A 65 -4.43 15.03 -2.01
N GLY A 66 -4.00 14.09 -1.19
CA GLY A 66 -4.49 13.90 0.16
C GLY A 66 -3.71 14.75 1.16
N ASP A 67 -4.42 15.16 2.20
CA ASP A 67 -3.98 16.13 3.19
C ASP A 67 -3.73 15.49 4.56
N ALA A 68 -4.05 14.20 4.71
CA ALA A 68 -3.98 13.52 5.99
C ALA A 68 -3.39 12.11 5.92
N VAL A 69 -3.00 11.63 7.10
CA VAL A 69 -2.77 10.21 7.38
C VAL A 69 -4.09 9.62 7.87
N MET A 70 -4.62 8.65 7.14
CA MET A 70 -5.95 8.10 7.37
C MET A 70 -5.93 6.59 7.50
N ARG A 71 -6.85 6.05 8.30
CA ARG A 71 -7.15 4.62 8.30
C ARG A 71 -8.06 4.28 7.13
N LYS A 72 -7.72 3.25 6.36
CA LYS A 72 -8.55 2.73 5.25
C LYS A 72 -8.85 1.26 5.47
N ALA A 73 -10.09 0.87 5.17
CA ALA A 73 -10.49 -0.53 5.07
C ALA A 73 -10.52 -0.93 3.59
N ARG A 74 -9.81 -2.00 3.24
CA ARG A 74 -9.69 -2.50 1.86
C ARG A 74 -9.99 -3.99 1.82
N HIS A 75 -10.73 -4.44 0.82
CA HIS A 75 -10.86 -5.86 0.56
C HIS A 75 -9.53 -6.40 0.00
N LYS A 76 -9.09 -7.61 0.40
CA LYS A 76 -7.84 -8.23 -0.07
C LYS A 76 -7.66 -8.19 -1.59
N ARG A 77 -8.77 -8.33 -2.33
CA ARG A 77 -8.83 -8.29 -3.80
C ARG A 77 -8.42 -6.94 -4.42
N SER A 78 -8.51 -5.83 -3.70
CA SER A 78 -8.11 -4.51 -4.19
C SER A 78 -6.65 -4.17 -3.89
N ILE A 79 -5.95 -5.05 -3.18
CA ILE A 79 -4.53 -4.92 -2.88
C ILE A 79 -3.75 -5.72 -3.92
N ALA A 80 -2.83 -5.06 -4.63
CA ALA A 80 -2.09 -5.67 -5.72
C ALA A 80 -0.88 -6.45 -5.21
N LYS A 81 -0.21 -5.96 -4.17
CA LYS A 81 0.99 -6.56 -3.59
C LYS A 81 1.04 -6.37 -2.07
N TYR A 82 1.69 -7.31 -1.41
CA TYR A 82 2.12 -7.21 -0.02
C TYR A 82 3.64 -7.29 0.04
N SER A 83 4.27 -6.58 0.97
CA SER A 83 5.71 -6.72 1.23
C SER A 83 6.02 -6.76 2.72
N ASP A 84 6.88 -7.69 3.11
CA ASP A 84 7.39 -7.83 4.47
C ASP A 84 8.77 -7.18 4.58
N TRP A 85 8.93 -6.27 5.54
CA TRP A 85 10.17 -5.57 5.85
C TRP A 85 10.64 -5.81 7.29
N LEU A 86 9.94 -6.66 8.04
CA LEU A 86 10.27 -6.96 9.44
C LEU A 86 11.37 -8.03 9.55
N TYR A 87 11.54 -8.86 8.51
CA TYR A 87 12.54 -9.93 8.42
C TYR A 87 13.20 -9.89 7.05
#